data_AF-A0AAW3W3F7-F1
#
_entry.id   AF-A0AAW3W3F7-F1
#
_cell.length_a   1.000
_cell.length_b   1.000
_cell.length_c   1.000
_cell.angle_alpha   90.00
_cell.angle_beta   90.00
_cell.angle_gamma   90.00
#
_symmetry.space_group_name_H-M   'P 1'
#
loop_
_entity.id
_entity.type
_entity.pdbx_description
1 polymer ?
#
loop_
_entity_poly.entity_id
_entity_poly.type
_entity_poly.pdbx_seq_one_letter_code
_entity_poly.pdbx_strand_id
1 'polypeptide(L)'
;MKCPHCSEELGINDVCINPMCSYFGNTIKNTEKTNIDYTEENLNSRVNADIKVDHVENNSKSNDNFNQNKVYHNRNDYYNNQNTNKFKNIYSIPYNKSNNISRDELAIFIGNNSGFYINHLNKYNDKHKFLSWNWPCFFFGYYWLLYRKLYVSGAALILLTLVSSAIFPKGIHLSLLLLIRIILTLYANFIYLNNCKRKIKDFKMNVINIQNLSNTEYINKLRKKGGVNLAVPLIVLALHIMFIVISLGMWLSTRITPHKFSSPSYYF
;
A
#
# COMPACT_ATOMS: atom_id res chain seq x y z
N MET A 1 26.84 0.51 29.06
CA MET A 1 27.78 -0.05 28.06
C MET A 1 27.48 0.59 26.71
N LYS A 2 28.46 0.82 25.84
CA LYS A 2 28.27 1.50 24.55
C LYS A 2 28.40 0.53 23.38
N CYS A 3 27.63 0.76 22.32
CA CYS A 3 27.65 -0.03 21.10
C CYS A 3 28.98 0.18 20.34
N PRO A 4 29.73 -0.87 19.96
CA PRO A 4 31.01 -0.73 19.26
C PRO A 4 30.86 -0.16 17.82
N HIS A 5 29.65 -0.17 17.26
CA HIS A 5 29.39 0.29 15.90
C HIS A 5 28.89 1.74 15.80
N CYS A 6 28.35 2.30 16.88
CA CYS A 6 27.80 3.67 16.86
C CYS A 6 28.12 4.49 18.09
N SER A 7 28.86 3.93 19.06
CA SER A 7 29.30 4.57 20.31
C SER A 7 28.17 5.12 21.20
N GLU A 8 26.93 4.75 20.92
CA GLU A 8 25.72 5.11 21.67
C GLU A 8 25.48 4.09 22.80
N GLU A 9 24.80 4.51 23.87
CA GLU A 9 24.49 3.61 24.99
C GLU A 9 23.58 2.46 24.56
N LEU A 10 23.90 1.25 25.05
CA LEU A 10 23.09 0.06 24.85
C LEU A 10 21.88 0.08 25.78
N GLY A 11 20.75 -0.40 25.27
CA GLY A 11 19.54 -0.65 26.05
C GLY A 11 19.58 -1.97 26.81
N ILE A 12 18.42 -2.39 27.32
CA ILE A 12 18.24 -3.61 28.10
C ILE A 12 18.70 -4.84 27.28
N ASN A 13 19.43 -5.76 27.93
CA ASN A 13 20.02 -6.96 27.31
C ASN A 13 21.09 -6.68 26.25
N ASP A 14 21.87 -5.60 26.39
CA ASP A 14 22.95 -5.22 25.47
C ASP A 14 22.47 -5.02 24.01
N VAL A 15 21.24 -4.53 23.85
CA VAL A 15 20.63 -4.25 22.54
C VAL A 15 20.96 -2.83 22.10
N CYS A 16 21.40 -2.66 20.85
CA CYS A 16 21.62 -1.32 20.31
C CYS A 16 20.30 -0.59 20.05
N ILE A 17 20.13 0.58 20.66
CA ILE A 17 18.90 1.40 20.57
C ILE A 17 19.03 2.61 19.63
N ASN A 18 20.18 2.81 18.99
CA ASN A 18 20.38 3.88 18.02
C ASN A 18 19.81 3.48 16.64
N PRO A 19 18.75 4.14 16.13
CA PRO A 19 18.10 3.77 14.88
C PRO A 19 18.95 4.02 13.62
N MET A 20 20.05 4.77 13.74
CA MET A 20 21.02 4.99 12.67
C MET A 20 22.17 3.96 12.69
N CYS A 21 22.24 3.11 13.72
CA CYS A 21 23.26 2.06 13.83
C CYS A 21 22.90 0.84 12.98
N SER A 22 23.89 0.25 12.33
CA SER A 22 23.75 -1.00 11.56
C SER A 22 23.27 -2.20 12.41
N TYR A 23 23.49 -2.15 13.72
CA TYR A 23 23.12 -3.18 14.70
C TYR A 23 21.85 -2.86 15.51
N PHE A 24 21.07 -1.85 15.10
CA PHE A 24 19.83 -1.47 15.80
C PHE A 24 18.89 -2.67 16.02
N GLY A 25 18.47 -2.89 17.26
CA GLY A 25 17.57 -3.96 17.67
C GLY A 25 18.21 -5.34 17.85
N ASN A 26 19.52 -5.47 17.65
CA ASN A 26 20.27 -6.71 17.87
C ASN A 26 21.05 -6.68 19.18
N THR A 27 21.15 -7.82 19.86
CA THR A 27 21.99 -8.03 21.05
C THR A 27 23.46 -8.15 20.65
N ILE A 28 24.33 -7.30 21.18
CA ILE A 28 25.78 -7.35 20.92
C ILE A 28 26.40 -8.46 21.80
N LYS A 29 26.88 -9.55 21.19
CA LYS A 29 27.52 -10.66 21.93
C LYS A 29 28.99 -10.35 22.24
N ASN A 30 29.48 -10.77 23.40
CA ASN A 30 30.86 -10.51 23.88
C ASN A 30 31.98 -10.88 22.90
N THR A 31 31.76 -11.82 21.96
CA THR A 31 32.75 -12.26 20.96
C THR A 31 32.99 -11.26 19.82
N GLU A 32 32.10 -10.30 19.58
CA GLU A 32 32.33 -9.19 18.63
C GLU A 32 33.16 -8.06 19.25
N LYS A 33 33.38 -8.09 20.58
CA LYS A 33 34.16 -7.08 21.31
C LYS A 33 35.67 -7.19 21.10
N THR A 34 36.18 -8.36 20.69
CA THR A 34 37.63 -8.62 20.54
C THR A 34 38.14 -8.49 19.10
N ASN A 35 37.27 -8.45 18.10
CA ASN A 35 37.69 -8.37 16.68
C ASN A 35 38.02 -6.94 16.22
N ILE A 36 37.84 -5.93 17.08
CA ILE A 36 38.12 -4.51 16.78
C ILE A 36 39.50 -4.10 17.31
N ASP A 37 40.01 -4.70 18.41
CA ASP A 37 41.36 -4.38 18.91
C ASP A 37 42.48 -4.82 17.95
N TYR A 38 42.27 -5.86 17.13
CA TYR A 38 43.30 -6.33 16.18
C TYR A 38 43.30 -5.60 14.83
N THR A 39 42.28 -4.78 14.54
CA THR A 39 42.18 -4.08 13.25
C THR A 39 42.72 -2.66 13.28
N GLU A 40 42.86 -2.02 14.45
CA GLU A 40 43.48 -0.68 14.54
C GLU A 40 45.02 -0.69 14.50
N GLU A 41 45.71 -1.78 14.87
CA GLU A 41 47.18 -1.82 14.79
C GLU A 41 47.74 -2.05 13.37
N ASN A 42 46.97 -2.64 12.45
CA ASN A 42 47.48 -3.06 11.14
C ASN A 42 47.30 -2.06 9.99
N LEU A 43 46.72 -0.87 10.24
CA LEU A 43 46.60 0.19 9.24
C LEU A 43 47.78 1.17 9.22
N ASN A 44 48.67 1.12 10.22
CA ASN A 44 49.86 1.98 10.31
C ASN A 44 51.17 1.34 9.81
N SER A 45 51.16 0.10 9.31
CA SER A 45 52.39 -0.66 9.00
C SER A 45 52.53 -1.17 7.55
N ARG A 46 51.64 -0.78 6.62
CA ARG A 46 51.76 -1.16 5.20
C ARG A 46 52.06 0.02 4.28
N VAL A 47 53.11 0.75 4.62
CA VAL A 47 53.98 1.39 3.63
C VAL A 47 55.23 0.51 3.53
N ASN A 48 55.49 0.00 2.33
CA ASN A 48 56.68 -0.74 1.85
C ASN A 48 56.54 -2.25 1.57
N ALA A 49 57.21 -2.62 0.47
CA ALA A 49 57.73 -3.93 0.05
C ALA A 49 56.89 -4.78 -0.93
N ASP A 50 57.22 -4.61 -2.21
CA ASP A 50 57.71 -5.57 -3.21
C ASP A 50 57.26 -7.07 -3.20
N ILE A 51 56.77 -7.46 -4.39
CA ILE A 51 57.06 -8.66 -5.22
C ILE A 51 57.23 -10.03 -4.53
N LYS A 52 56.36 -11.01 -4.87
CA LYS A 52 56.71 -12.24 -5.62
C LYS A 52 55.49 -13.16 -5.89
N VAL A 53 55.54 -13.76 -7.08
CA VAL A 53 54.70 -14.81 -7.66
C VAL A 53 55.11 -16.17 -7.09
N ASP A 54 54.17 -17.14 -6.97
CA ASP A 54 54.41 -18.58 -7.27
C ASP A 54 53.11 -19.45 -7.24
N HIS A 55 52.98 -20.27 -8.31
CA HIS A 55 52.38 -21.61 -8.55
C HIS A 55 51.21 -22.19 -7.69
N VAL A 56 50.06 -22.64 -8.27
CA VAL A 56 49.74 -23.97 -8.93
C VAL A 56 49.89 -25.13 -7.92
N GLU A 57 48.92 -25.98 -7.52
CA GLU A 57 47.97 -26.86 -8.25
C GLU A 57 47.01 -27.64 -7.27
N ASN A 58 45.86 -28.13 -7.78
CA ASN A 58 45.14 -29.41 -7.44
C ASN A 58 44.54 -29.65 -6.03
N ASN A 59 43.45 -30.40 -5.77
CA ASN A 59 42.47 -31.16 -6.57
C ASN A 59 41.25 -31.53 -5.67
N SER A 60 40.07 -31.62 -6.28
CA SER A 60 38.89 -32.49 -5.98
C SER A 60 38.61 -33.07 -4.57
N LYS A 61 37.37 -32.89 -4.08
CA LYS A 61 36.41 -33.99 -3.78
C LYS A 61 35.07 -33.48 -3.23
N SER A 62 34.02 -33.90 -3.90
CA SER A 62 32.62 -33.87 -3.47
C SER A 62 32.45 -34.69 -2.19
N ASN A 63 31.70 -34.17 -1.22
CA ASN A 63 31.11 -34.96 -0.14
C ASN A 63 29.74 -34.38 0.20
N ASP A 64 28.70 -35.06 -0.27
CA ASP A 64 27.32 -34.89 0.15
C ASP A 64 27.18 -35.42 1.58
N ASN A 65 26.71 -34.57 2.50
CA ASN A 65 26.16 -35.03 3.78
C ASN A 65 24.84 -34.32 4.05
N PHE A 66 23.78 -35.13 3.92
CA PHE A 66 22.39 -34.83 4.19
C PHE A 66 22.19 -34.64 5.69
N ASN A 67 21.91 -33.42 6.14
CA ASN A 67 21.54 -33.16 7.54
C ASN A 67 20.12 -32.58 7.59
N GLN A 68 19.16 -33.44 7.91
CA GLN A 68 17.75 -33.10 8.14
C GLN A 68 17.60 -32.39 9.50
N ASN A 69 17.75 -31.07 9.52
CA ASN A 69 17.21 -30.24 10.60
C ASN A 69 15.87 -29.67 10.15
N LYS A 70 14.76 -30.21 10.69
CA LYS A 70 13.43 -29.61 10.57
C LYS A 70 13.40 -28.30 11.32
N VAL A 71 13.73 -27.21 10.63
CA VAL A 71 13.50 -25.84 11.08
C VAL A 71 12.00 -25.55 10.99
N TYR A 72 11.33 -25.44 12.13
CA TYR A 72 9.99 -24.88 12.20
C TYR A 72 10.08 -23.39 11.84
N HIS A 73 9.88 -23.05 10.57
CA HIS A 73 9.77 -21.66 10.14
C HIS A 73 8.45 -21.07 10.65
N ASN A 74 8.55 -20.24 11.68
CA ASN A 74 7.48 -19.37 12.13
C ASN A 74 7.09 -18.44 10.97
N ARG A 75 5.91 -18.68 10.39
CA ARG A 75 5.42 -18.03 9.16
C ARG A 75 5.26 -16.51 9.33
N ASN A 76 5.27 -16.00 10.56
CA ASN A 76 5.13 -14.58 10.90
C ASN A 76 6.42 -13.75 10.70
N ASP A 77 7.60 -14.38 10.80
CA ASP A 77 8.88 -13.65 10.69
C ASP A 77 9.24 -13.32 9.24
N TYR A 78 8.77 -14.14 8.29
CA TYR A 78 9.00 -13.95 6.86
C TYR A 78 8.21 -12.75 6.29
N TYR A 79 6.98 -12.52 6.77
CA TYR A 79 6.15 -11.39 6.32
C TYR A 79 6.64 -10.03 6.87
N ASN A 80 7.18 -10.00 8.09
CA ASN A 80 7.72 -8.77 8.66
C ASN A 80 9.10 -8.42 8.06
N ASN A 81 9.95 -9.42 7.81
CA ASN A 81 11.28 -9.24 7.24
C ASN A 81 11.23 -8.81 5.75
N GLN A 82 10.27 -9.30 4.96
CA GLN A 82 10.07 -8.83 3.59
C GLN A 82 9.60 -7.38 3.51
N ASN A 83 8.78 -6.93 4.46
CA ASN A 83 8.34 -5.54 4.51
C ASN A 83 9.51 -4.61 4.88
N THR A 84 10.27 -4.90 5.93
CA THR A 84 11.40 -4.06 6.37
C THR A 84 12.51 -3.96 5.33
N ASN A 85 12.86 -5.08 4.66
CA ASN A 85 13.87 -5.08 3.59
C ASN A 85 13.38 -4.42 2.30
N LYS A 86 12.09 -4.57 1.94
CA LYS A 86 11.48 -3.84 0.83
C LYS A 86 11.46 -2.34 1.09
N PHE A 87 11.14 -1.90 2.32
CA PHE A 87 11.18 -0.49 2.69
C PHE A 87 12.62 0.06 2.70
N LYS A 88 13.61 -0.69 3.21
CA LYS A 88 15.04 -0.29 3.19
C LYS A 88 15.57 -0.07 1.77
N ASN A 89 15.16 -0.91 0.80
CA ASN A 89 15.54 -0.80 -0.62
C ASN A 89 14.76 0.29 -1.38
N ILE A 90 13.59 0.72 -0.89
CA ILE A 90 12.78 1.78 -1.51
C ILE A 90 13.42 3.16 -1.36
N TYR A 91 14.14 3.41 -0.26
CA TYR A 91 14.79 4.70 0.00
C TYR A 91 16.09 4.90 -0.80
N SER A 92 16.64 3.85 -1.41
CA SER A 92 17.81 3.89 -2.29
C SER A 92 17.46 4.08 -3.77
N ILE A 93 16.18 4.11 -4.17
CA ILE A 93 15.79 4.33 -5.56
C ILE A 93 16.05 5.79 -5.92
N PRO A 94 16.96 6.11 -6.85
CA PRO A 94 17.25 7.50 -7.19
C PRO A 94 16.01 8.17 -7.80
N TYR A 95 15.68 9.37 -7.31
CA TYR A 95 14.67 10.22 -7.90
C TYR A 95 14.98 10.41 -9.38
N ASN A 96 14.13 9.86 -10.24
CA ASN A 96 14.28 10.01 -11.67
C ASN A 96 13.58 11.31 -12.11
N LYS A 97 14.39 12.33 -12.45
CA LYS A 97 13.94 13.64 -12.94
C LYS A 97 13.26 13.56 -14.31
N SER A 98 13.26 12.40 -14.98
CA SER A 98 12.47 12.22 -16.20
C SER A 98 10.97 12.31 -15.92
N ASN A 99 10.22 12.79 -16.92
CA ASN A 99 8.76 12.88 -16.89
C ASN A 99 8.07 11.51 -16.84
N ASN A 100 8.82 10.42 -16.99
CA ASN A 100 8.30 9.07 -16.96
C ASN A 100 8.14 8.57 -15.52
N ILE A 101 7.11 7.75 -15.31
CA ILE A 101 6.78 7.17 -14.00
C ILE A 101 7.50 5.83 -13.88
N SER A 102 8.39 5.70 -12.89
CA SER A 102 9.03 4.42 -12.60
C SER A 102 8.03 3.42 -12.00
N ARG A 103 8.27 2.13 -12.21
CA ARG A 103 7.50 1.06 -11.58
C ARG A 103 7.56 1.16 -10.05
N ASP A 104 8.68 1.59 -9.51
CA ASP A 104 8.85 1.68 -8.06
C ASP A 104 8.09 2.85 -7.47
N GLU A 105 8.07 4.00 -8.16
CA GLU A 105 7.25 5.15 -7.75
C GLU A 105 5.77 4.78 -7.73
N LEU A 106 5.33 4.02 -8.74
CA LEU A 106 3.98 3.49 -8.77
C LEU A 106 3.73 2.49 -7.64
N ALA A 107 4.68 1.61 -7.34
CA ALA A 107 4.57 0.66 -6.24
C ALA A 107 4.49 1.36 -4.87
N ILE A 108 5.31 2.39 -4.65
CA ILE A 108 5.32 3.23 -3.44
C ILE A 108 3.99 3.96 -3.29
N PHE A 109 3.48 4.53 -4.39
CA PHE A 109 2.21 5.22 -4.39
C PHE A 109 1.02 4.27 -4.13
N ILE A 110 1.06 3.04 -4.63
CA ILE A 110 -0.01 2.06 -4.40
C ILE A 110 0.05 1.46 -2.98
N GLY A 111 1.26 1.20 -2.46
CA GLY A 111 1.49 0.63 -1.14
C GLY A 111 1.45 -0.91 -1.11
N ASN A 112 0.86 -1.49 -0.06
CA ASN A 112 0.92 -2.92 0.26
C ASN A 112 0.53 -3.84 -0.90
N ASN A 113 -0.49 -3.47 -1.68
CA ASN A 113 -0.99 -4.28 -2.80
C ASN A 113 -0.31 -3.99 -4.15
N SER A 114 0.81 -3.28 -4.16
CA SER A 114 1.54 -2.89 -5.37
C SER A 114 1.79 -4.04 -6.34
N GLY A 115 2.26 -5.19 -5.86
CA GLY A 115 2.57 -6.35 -6.71
C GLY A 115 1.39 -6.80 -7.59
N PHE A 116 0.17 -6.82 -7.04
CA PHE A 116 -1.04 -7.15 -7.78
C PHE A 116 -1.29 -6.17 -8.95
N TYR A 117 -1.18 -4.86 -8.67
CA TYR A 117 -1.44 -3.82 -9.66
C TYR A 117 -0.33 -3.71 -10.71
N ILE A 118 0.92 -3.94 -10.32
CA ILE A 118 2.06 -3.97 -11.26
C ILE A 118 1.93 -5.15 -12.22
N ASN A 119 1.54 -6.33 -11.73
CA ASN A 119 1.26 -7.47 -12.62
C ASN A 119 0.13 -7.16 -13.62
N HIS A 120 -0.93 -6.48 -13.15
CA HIS A 120 -2.01 -6.06 -14.03
C HIS A 120 -1.54 -5.03 -15.08
N LEU A 121 -0.67 -4.09 -14.68
CA LEU A 121 -0.06 -3.14 -15.60
C LEU A 121 0.82 -3.81 -16.66
N ASN A 122 1.59 -4.85 -16.31
CA ASN A 122 2.39 -5.58 -17.28
C ASN A 122 1.48 -6.29 -18.29
N LYS A 123 0.44 -6.99 -17.83
CA LYS A 123 -0.56 -7.61 -18.73
C LYS A 123 -1.23 -6.61 -19.67
N TYR A 124 -1.47 -5.40 -19.19
CA TYR A 124 -2.00 -4.31 -20.00
C TYR A 124 -1.00 -3.87 -21.08
N ASN A 125 0.26 -3.65 -20.72
CA ASN A 125 1.29 -3.19 -21.67
C ASN A 125 1.63 -4.26 -22.72
N ASP A 126 1.67 -5.54 -22.32
CA ASP A 126 2.14 -6.64 -23.18
C ASP A 126 1.04 -7.18 -24.09
N LYS A 127 -0.22 -7.19 -23.61
CA LYS A 127 -1.34 -7.88 -24.29
C LYS A 127 -2.52 -6.97 -24.58
N HIS A 128 -2.42 -5.66 -24.31
CA HIS A 128 -3.51 -4.70 -24.40
C HIS A 128 -4.79 -5.18 -23.71
N LYS A 129 -4.66 -5.91 -22.59
CA LYS A 129 -5.81 -6.42 -21.82
C LYS A 129 -6.23 -5.41 -20.76
N PHE A 130 -7.21 -4.59 -21.11
CA PHE A 130 -7.81 -3.57 -20.24
C PHE A 130 -8.79 -4.14 -19.21
N LEU A 131 -9.43 -5.27 -19.54
CA LEU A 131 -10.49 -5.87 -18.73
C LEU A 131 -9.89 -6.80 -17.68
N SER A 132 -10.31 -6.59 -16.43
CA SER A 132 -10.11 -7.56 -15.36
C SER A 132 -11.22 -7.50 -14.33
N TRP A 133 -11.61 -8.66 -13.84
CA TRP A 133 -12.59 -8.74 -12.77
C TRP A 133 -12.01 -8.23 -11.44
N ASN A 134 -12.70 -7.30 -10.79
CA ASN A 134 -12.34 -6.74 -9.50
C ASN A 134 -13.43 -7.06 -8.45
N TRP A 135 -13.25 -8.14 -7.70
CA TRP A 135 -14.21 -8.59 -6.69
C TRP A 135 -14.63 -7.50 -5.69
N PRO A 136 -13.70 -6.74 -5.09
CA PRO A 136 -14.09 -5.65 -4.18
C PRO A 136 -14.96 -4.58 -4.83
N CYS A 137 -14.66 -4.18 -6.06
CA CYS A 137 -15.47 -3.18 -6.76
C CYS A 137 -16.87 -3.70 -7.08
N PHE A 138 -17.00 -4.98 -7.44
CA PHE A 138 -18.30 -5.60 -7.66
C PHE A 138 -19.18 -5.50 -6.42
N PHE A 139 -18.72 -6.00 -5.26
CA PHE A 139 -19.52 -6.04 -4.04
C PHE A 139 -19.69 -4.68 -3.34
N PHE A 140 -18.66 -3.82 -3.39
CA PHE A 140 -18.65 -2.57 -2.63
C PHE A 140 -18.84 -1.31 -3.48
N GLY A 141 -18.87 -1.38 -4.81
CA GLY A 141 -19.21 -0.26 -5.69
C GLY A 141 -18.43 1.03 -5.40
N TYR A 142 -19.14 2.12 -5.11
CA TYR A 142 -18.53 3.41 -4.79
C TYR A 142 -17.71 3.38 -3.50
N TYR A 143 -17.99 2.50 -2.53
CA TYR A 143 -17.17 2.37 -1.31
C TYR A 143 -15.74 1.96 -1.65
N TRP A 144 -15.56 1.04 -2.61
CA TRP A 144 -14.23 0.64 -3.07
C TRP A 144 -13.49 1.79 -3.76
N LEU A 145 -14.19 2.58 -4.58
CA LEU A 145 -13.63 3.76 -5.23
C LEU A 145 -13.14 4.78 -4.19
N LEU A 146 -13.98 5.09 -3.20
CA LEU A 146 -13.64 6.02 -2.11
C LEU A 146 -12.46 5.51 -1.27
N TYR A 147 -12.46 4.22 -0.92
CA TYR A 147 -11.37 3.56 -0.22
C TYR A 147 -10.02 3.73 -0.95
N ARG A 148 -10.01 3.62 -2.27
CA ARG A 148 -8.81 3.81 -3.12
C ARG A 148 -8.54 5.26 -3.54
N LYS A 149 -9.16 6.23 -2.85
CA LYS A 149 -9.01 7.67 -3.11
C LYS A 149 -9.40 8.09 -4.54
N LEU A 150 -10.35 7.37 -5.15
CA LEU A 150 -11.00 7.74 -6.42
C LEU A 150 -12.26 8.58 -6.12
N TYR A 151 -12.08 9.70 -5.41
CA TYR A 151 -13.19 10.49 -4.88
C TYR A 151 -14.14 11.03 -5.95
N VAL A 152 -13.59 11.51 -7.08
CA VAL A 152 -14.39 12.02 -8.20
C VAL A 152 -15.26 10.91 -8.80
N SER A 153 -14.67 9.76 -9.11
CA SER A 153 -15.41 8.62 -9.66
C SER A 153 -16.43 8.07 -8.65
N GLY A 154 -16.08 8.01 -7.37
CA GLY A 154 -16.99 7.59 -6.30
C GLY A 154 -18.18 8.53 -6.15
N ALA A 155 -17.94 9.85 -6.09
CA ALA A 155 -18.98 10.86 -6.01
C ALA A 155 -19.89 10.86 -7.26
N ALA A 156 -19.31 10.73 -8.45
CA ALA A 156 -20.07 10.62 -9.70
C ALA A 156 -20.97 9.38 -9.70
N LEU A 157 -20.50 8.23 -9.20
CA LEU A 157 -21.31 7.02 -9.11
C LEU A 157 -22.44 7.14 -8.06
N ILE A 158 -22.19 7.80 -6.94
CA ILE A 158 -23.22 8.11 -5.93
C ILE A 158 -24.29 9.00 -6.55
N LEU A 159 -23.89 10.11 -7.20
CA LEU A 159 -24.81 11.03 -7.85
C LEU A 159 -25.63 10.32 -8.95
N LEU A 160 -24.98 9.51 -9.78
CA LEU A 160 -25.66 8.71 -10.80
C LEU A 160 -26.68 7.75 -10.18
N THR A 161 -26.35 7.13 -9.04
CA THR A 161 -27.26 6.23 -8.32
C THR A 161 -28.49 6.98 -7.80
N LEU A 162 -28.29 8.17 -7.21
CA LEU A 162 -29.38 9.02 -6.70
C LEU A 162 -30.28 9.52 -7.82
N VAL A 163 -29.71 10.11 -8.87
CA VAL A 163 -30.45 10.66 -10.01
C VAL A 163 -31.23 9.55 -10.73
N SER A 164 -30.60 8.40 -10.99
CA SER A 164 -31.29 7.28 -11.63
C SER A 164 -32.42 6.71 -10.77
N SER A 165 -32.30 6.75 -9.43
CA SER A 165 -33.36 6.27 -8.54
C SER A 165 -34.62 7.16 -8.55
N ALA A 166 -34.46 8.45 -8.87
CA ALA A 166 -35.57 9.39 -8.97
C ALA A 166 -36.28 9.33 -10.33
N ILE A 167 -35.55 8.95 -11.39
CA ILE A 167 -36.05 8.94 -12.77
C ILE A 167 -36.67 7.58 -13.14
N PHE A 168 -36.04 6.48 -12.74
CA PHE A 168 -36.43 5.15 -13.21
C PHE A 168 -37.26 4.36 -12.18
N PRO A 169 -38.24 3.55 -12.62
CA PRO A 169 -38.91 2.59 -11.76
C PRO A 169 -37.94 1.60 -11.11
N LYS A 170 -38.25 1.13 -9.90
CA LYS A 170 -37.36 0.29 -9.07
C LYS A 170 -36.74 -0.91 -9.81
N GLY A 171 -37.53 -1.62 -10.63
CA GLY A 171 -37.04 -2.79 -11.37
C GLY A 171 -36.02 -2.44 -12.46
N ILE A 172 -36.25 -1.35 -13.20
CA ILE A 172 -35.35 -0.85 -14.23
C ILE A 172 -34.09 -0.28 -13.59
N HIS A 173 -34.25 0.49 -12.50
CA HIS A 173 -33.15 1.07 -11.72
C HIS A 173 -32.18 -0.01 -11.23
N LEU A 174 -32.70 -1.09 -10.65
CA LEU A 174 -31.86 -2.17 -10.11
C LEU A 174 -31.05 -2.87 -11.21
N SER A 175 -31.69 -3.18 -12.34
CA SER A 175 -31.02 -3.78 -13.52
C SER A 175 -29.94 -2.85 -14.10
N LEU A 176 -30.23 -1.55 -14.20
CA LEU A 176 -29.28 -0.54 -14.66
C LEU A 176 -28.06 -0.46 -13.73
N LEU A 177 -28.28 -0.43 -12.41
CA LEU A 177 -27.20 -0.43 -11.43
C LEU A 177 -26.33 -1.69 -11.53
N LEU A 178 -26.94 -2.86 -11.73
CA LEU A 178 -26.21 -4.11 -11.88
C LEU A 178 -25.33 -4.09 -13.14
N LEU A 179 -25.86 -3.60 -14.26
CA LEU A 179 -25.09 -3.42 -15.50
C LEU A 179 -23.91 -2.46 -15.28
N ILE A 180 -24.15 -1.31 -14.65
CA ILE A 180 -23.10 -0.33 -14.34
C ILE A 180 -22.04 -0.95 -13.42
N ARG A 181 -22.43 -1.75 -12.42
CA ARG A 181 -21.49 -2.44 -11.53
C ARG A 181 -20.62 -3.44 -12.27
N ILE A 182 -21.17 -4.21 -13.22
CA ILE A 182 -20.40 -5.14 -14.04
C ILE A 182 -19.37 -4.38 -14.87
N ILE A 183 -19.79 -3.32 -15.58
CA ILE A 183 -18.89 -2.50 -16.40
C ILE A 183 -17.80 -1.90 -15.51
N LEU A 184 -18.17 -1.24 -14.41
CA LEU A 184 -17.21 -0.63 -13.50
C LEU A 184 -16.23 -1.64 -12.93
N THR A 185 -16.70 -2.84 -12.56
CA THR A 185 -15.88 -3.94 -12.05
C THR A 185 -14.79 -4.35 -13.05
N LEU A 186 -15.15 -4.46 -14.32
CA LEU A 186 -14.24 -4.85 -15.40
C LEU A 186 -13.15 -3.80 -15.65
N TYR A 187 -13.47 -2.51 -15.47
CA TYR A 187 -12.54 -1.40 -15.67
C TYR A 187 -11.90 -0.86 -14.40
N ALA A 188 -12.27 -1.35 -13.21
CA ALA A 188 -11.87 -0.79 -11.92
C ALA A 188 -10.34 -0.70 -11.74
N ASN A 189 -9.63 -1.77 -12.09
CA ASN A 189 -8.17 -1.81 -11.98
C ASN A 189 -7.50 -0.84 -12.96
N PHE A 190 -8.01 -0.75 -14.18
CA PHE A 190 -7.52 0.19 -15.19
C PHE A 190 -7.73 1.65 -14.76
N ILE A 191 -8.95 2.00 -14.33
CA ILE A 191 -9.29 3.34 -13.82
C ILE A 191 -8.37 3.71 -12.65
N TYR A 192 -8.19 2.79 -11.71
CA TYR A 192 -7.33 3.02 -10.55
C TYR A 192 -5.87 3.25 -10.96
N LEU A 193 -5.30 2.40 -11.82
CA LEU A 193 -3.92 2.53 -12.30
C LEU A 193 -3.70 3.85 -13.04
N ASN A 194 -4.62 4.22 -13.93
CA ASN A 194 -4.51 5.48 -14.68
C ASN A 194 -4.57 6.69 -13.76
N ASN A 195 -5.44 6.66 -12.76
CA ASN A 195 -5.52 7.71 -11.75
C ASN A 195 -4.26 7.80 -10.88
N CYS A 196 -3.64 6.67 -10.53
CA CYS A 196 -2.35 6.67 -9.85
C CYS A 196 -1.27 7.33 -10.71
N LYS A 197 -1.16 6.91 -11.98
CA LYS A 197 -0.19 7.49 -12.91
C LYS A 197 -0.37 9.01 -13.04
N ARG A 198 -1.61 9.47 -13.23
CA ARG A 198 -1.93 10.90 -13.30
C ARG A 198 -1.49 11.65 -12.04
N LYS A 199 -1.89 11.17 -10.86
CA LYS A 199 -1.51 11.81 -9.58
C LYS A 199 -0.01 11.86 -9.34
N ILE A 200 0.73 10.82 -9.74
CA ILE A 200 2.20 10.80 -9.65
C ILE A 200 2.81 11.82 -10.61
N LYS A 201 2.34 11.86 -11.87
CA LYS A 201 2.80 12.83 -12.87
C LYS A 201 2.55 14.26 -12.42
N ASP A 202 1.34 14.57 -11.96
CA ASP A 202 0.98 15.89 -11.45
C ASP A 202 1.84 16.26 -10.25
N PHE A 203 2.11 15.32 -9.35
CA PHE A 203 3.00 15.54 -8.22
C PHE A 203 4.44 15.81 -8.65
N LYS A 204 4.99 15.04 -9.61
CA LYS A 204 6.33 15.26 -10.16
C LYS A 204 6.47 16.65 -10.78
N MET A 205 5.54 17.03 -11.66
CA MET A 205 5.56 18.33 -12.32
C MET A 205 5.56 19.48 -11.32
N ASN A 206 4.71 19.38 -10.28
CA ASN A 206 4.66 20.39 -9.22
C ASN A 206 5.93 20.44 -8.36
N VAL A 207 6.57 19.29 -8.09
CA VAL A 207 7.82 19.27 -7.31
C VAL A 207 9.00 19.82 -8.11
N ILE A 208 9.14 19.45 -9.39
CA ILE A 208 10.19 19.93 -10.29
C ILE A 208 10.18 21.45 -10.41
N ASN A 209 8.98 22.05 -10.46
CA ASN A 209 8.83 23.49 -10.66
C ASN A 209 9.08 24.33 -9.38
N ILE A 210 9.04 23.73 -8.19
CA ILE A 210 9.01 24.49 -6.92
C ILE A 210 10.29 24.28 -6.08
N GLN A 211 10.90 23.08 -6.04
CA GLN A 211 11.97 22.78 -5.07
C GLN A 211 12.99 21.71 -5.53
N ASN A 212 14.26 21.83 -5.11
CA ASN A 212 15.23 20.72 -5.08
C ASN A 212 14.92 19.81 -3.88
N LEU A 213 13.86 19.02 -4.00
CA LEU A 213 13.42 18.12 -2.94
C LEU A 213 14.40 16.95 -2.78
N SER A 214 14.79 16.65 -1.54
CA SER A 214 15.59 15.44 -1.27
C SER A 214 14.81 14.18 -1.66
N ASN A 215 15.52 13.14 -2.10
CA ASN A 215 14.90 11.90 -2.55
C ASN A 215 14.03 11.25 -1.46
N THR A 216 14.50 11.27 -0.21
CA THR A 216 13.78 10.72 0.94
C THR A 216 12.47 11.47 1.20
N GLU A 217 12.48 12.80 1.09
CA GLU A 217 11.29 13.62 1.25
C GLU A 217 10.29 13.43 0.10
N TYR A 218 10.78 13.29 -1.15
CA TYR A 218 9.95 12.94 -2.30
C TYR A 218 9.19 11.63 -2.07
N ILE A 219 9.90 10.57 -1.72
CA ILE A 219 9.33 9.23 -1.50
C ILE A 219 8.33 9.26 -0.33
N ASN A 220 8.63 9.99 0.73
CA ASN A 220 7.72 10.14 1.87
C ASN A 220 6.43 10.89 1.51
N LYS A 221 6.51 12.00 0.75
CA LYS A 221 5.33 12.73 0.27
C LYS A 221 4.52 11.90 -0.71
N LEU A 222 5.17 11.16 -1.61
CA LEU A 222 4.52 10.29 -2.57
C LEU A 222 3.71 9.18 -1.88
N ARG A 223 4.32 8.52 -0.89
CA ARG A 223 3.67 7.51 -0.05
C ARG A 223 2.45 8.05 0.70
N LYS A 224 2.54 9.25 1.28
CA LYS A 224 1.41 9.89 2.00
C LYS A 224 0.24 10.23 1.05
N LYS A 225 0.53 10.70 -0.17
CA LYS A 225 -0.51 10.96 -1.18
C LYS A 225 -1.18 9.69 -1.69
N GLY A 226 -0.38 8.63 -1.83
CA GLY A 226 -0.80 7.29 -2.25
C GLY A 226 -1.61 6.52 -1.20
N GLY A 227 -1.62 5.19 -1.33
CA GLY A 227 -2.27 4.28 -0.40
C GLY A 227 -3.81 4.33 -0.44
N VAL A 228 -4.42 4.05 0.70
CA VAL A 228 -5.87 3.90 0.88
C VAL A 228 -6.39 4.86 1.96
N ASN A 229 -7.70 5.10 2.00
CA ASN A 229 -8.34 5.91 3.04
C ASN A 229 -9.64 5.22 3.51
N LEU A 230 -9.62 4.69 4.73
CA LEU A 230 -10.78 4.00 5.31
C LEU A 230 -11.82 4.96 5.91
N ALA A 231 -11.44 6.18 6.30
CA ALA A 231 -12.36 7.12 6.93
C ALA A 231 -13.50 7.55 6.00
N VAL A 232 -13.19 7.87 4.74
CA VAL A 232 -14.18 8.35 3.76
C VAL A 232 -15.32 7.35 3.49
N PRO A 233 -15.06 6.07 3.14
CA PRO A 233 -16.14 5.11 2.94
C PRO A 233 -16.95 4.84 4.22
N LEU A 234 -16.34 4.91 5.42
CA LEU A 234 -17.06 4.74 6.68
C LEU A 234 -18.01 5.92 6.97
N ILE A 235 -17.56 7.15 6.72
CA ILE A 235 -18.42 8.34 6.84
C ILE A 235 -19.61 8.22 5.89
N VAL A 236 -19.36 7.86 4.63
CA VAL A 236 -20.43 7.67 3.63
C VAL A 236 -21.38 6.54 4.04
N LEU A 237 -20.87 5.46 4.62
CA LEU A 237 -21.69 4.34 5.12
C LEU A 237 -22.60 4.80 6.27
N ALA A 238 -22.07 5.56 7.23
CA ALA A 238 -22.86 6.11 8.33
C ALA A 238 -24.00 7.01 7.82
N LEU A 239 -23.72 7.87 6.84
CA LEU A 239 -24.73 8.71 6.19
C LEU A 239 -25.80 7.88 5.47
N HIS A 240 -25.41 6.81 4.78
CA HIS A 240 -26.37 5.90 4.13
C HIS A 240 -27.28 5.19 5.14
N ILE A 241 -26.71 4.70 6.25
CA ILE A 241 -27.49 4.06 7.32
C ILE A 241 -28.48 5.06 7.93
N MET A 242 -28.04 6.28 8.23
CA MET A 242 -28.90 7.34 8.75
C MET A 242 -30.08 7.63 7.80
N PHE A 243 -29.82 7.74 6.50
CA PHE A 243 -30.86 7.95 5.49
C PHE A 243 -31.89 6.79 5.45
N ILE A 244 -31.43 5.54 5.58
CA ILE A 244 -32.31 4.36 5.63
C ILE A 244 -33.20 4.40 6.88
N VAL A 245 -32.65 4.72 8.05
CA VAL A 245 -33.41 4.82 9.31
C VAL A 245 -34.51 5.88 9.21
N ILE A 246 -34.18 7.07 8.68
CA ILE A 246 -35.16 8.16 8.48
C ILE A 246 -36.27 7.70 7.52
N SER A 247 -35.90 7.12 6.38
CA SER A 247 -36.85 6.64 5.37
C SER A 247 -37.78 5.56 5.92
N LEU A 248 -37.24 4.65 6.74
CA LEU A 248 -38.01 3.60 7.40
C LEU A 248 -38.99 4.17 8.43
N GLY A 249 -38.55 5.14 9.24
CA GLY A 249 -39.41 5.83 10.21
C GLY A 249 -40.57 6.58 9.55
N MET A 250 -40.29 7.29 8.45
CA MET A 250 -41.33 7.95 7.65
C MET A 250 -42.33 6.93 7.09
N TRP A 251 -41.83 5.81 6.55
CA TRP A 251 -42.69 4.75 6.02
C TRP A 251 -43.58 4.11 7.09
N LEU A 252 -43.04 3.83 8.28
CA LEU A 252 -43.82 3.27 9.41
C LEU A 252 -44.90 4.24 9.91
N SER A 253 -44.61 5.54 10.00
CA SER A 253 -45.57 6.56 10.43
C SER A 253 -46.84 6.59 9.54
N THR A 254 -46.67 6.41 8.22
CA THR A 254 -47.81 6.34 7.28
C THR A 254 -48.70 5.10 7.46
N ARG A 255 -48.20 4.04 8.11
CA ARG A 255 -48.94 2.79 8.36
C ARG A 255 -49.63 2.73 9.71
N ILE A 256 -49.16 3.53 10.67
CA ILE A 256 -49.66 3.54 12.06
C ILE A 256 -50.76 4.59 12.25
N THR A 257 -50.94 5.55 11.33
CA THR A 257 -52.05 6.50 11.40
C THR A 257 -53.39 5.77 11.25
N PRO A 258 -54.22 5.67 12.31
CA PRO A 258 -55.51 5.01 12.19
C PRO A 258 -56.41 5.80 11.22
N HIS A 259 -57.17 5.10 10.38
CA HIS A 259 -58.18 5.70 9.53
C HIS A 259 -59.06 6.64 10.37
N LYS A 260 -59.16 7.90 9.96
CA LYS A 260 -60.01 8.92 10.60
C LYS A 260 -61.41 8.34 10.80
N PHE A 261 -61.89 8.34 12.04
CA PHE A 261 -63.30 8.11 12.35
C PHE A 261 -64.14 9.04 11.46
N SER A 262 -64.98 8.45 10.61
CA SER A 262 -65.98 9.16 9.84
C SER A 262 -66.83 9.99 10.81
N SER A 263 -66.84 11.31 10.63
CA SER A 263 -67.76 12.19 11.35
C SER A 263 -69.19 11.72 11.09
N PRO A 264 -70.05 11.59 12.12
CA PRO A 264 -71.44 11.21 11.92
C PRO A 264 -72.10 12.25 11.02
N SER A 265 -72.64 11.81 9.89
CA SER A 265 -73.46 12.61 9.00
C SER A 265 -74.75 12.99 9.74
N TYR A 266 -74.84 14.24 10.19
CA TYR A 266 -76.10 14.82 10.61
C TYR A 266 -76.95 15.04 9.36
N TYR A 267 -77.93 14.16 9.15
CA TYR A 267 -79.04 14.41 8.24
C TYR A 267 -80.02 15.37 8.94
N PHE A 268 -80.22 16.55 8.37
CA PHE A 268 -81.37 17.42 8.58
C PHE A 268 -82.14 17.53 7.28
#